data_AF-A0A3D2FXQ1-F1
#
_entry.id   AF-A0A3D2FXQ1-F1
#
_cell.length_a   1.000
_cell.length_b   1.000
_cell.length_c   1.000
_cell.angle_alpha   90.00
_cell.angle_beta   90.00
_cell.angle_gamma   90.00
#
_symmetry.space_group_name_H-M   'P 1'
#
loop_
_entity.id
_entity.type
_entity.pdbx_description
1 polymer ?
#
loop_
_entity_poly.entity_id
_entity_poly.type
_entity_poly.pdbx_seq_one_letter_code
_entity_poly.pdbx_strand_id
1 'polypeptide(L)'
;MDAGNLLKPMLARGELHCIGATTLDEYRKYIEKDAALERRFQPVQVDEPTVEDTISILRGLKERYEVYHGVRIHDNALVAAATLSNRYITDRFLPDKAIDLVDEACAQIRTEIDSMPEELDGIRRKIMQLEIEEMALKKEDDQLSQDRLAKLREELANLKDKFNEMKARWESEKNSVDEVKKLKGEIEKLHADIENAQLRYEYETAARLKYSELPALEKKLAEAVKASEEKKQNSMVHDTVTEEEIAAIVARWTGIPVARLVEGEREKLLHLDDYLHRRVVGQDEAVQKVTEAILRSRAGIADPNRPIGSFLFLGPTGVGKTELAKSLAECLFDDEHNIVRIDMTEYMEKFSVSRLIGAPPGYV
;
A
#
# COMPACT_ATOMS: atom_id res chain seq x y z
N MET A 1 -32.64 20.06 18.71
CA MET A 1 -31.86 21.31 18.62
C MET A 1 -30.76 21.06 17.63
N ASP A 2 -30.74 21.82 16.53
CA ASP A 2 -29.64 21.78 15.57
C ASP A 2 -28.44 22.51 16.18
N ALA A 3 -27.31 21.82 16.35
CA ALA A 3 -26.10 22.37 16.94
C ALA A 3 -25.61 23.61 16.16
N GLY A 4 -25.91 23.70 14.86
CA GLY A 4 -25.59 24.87 14.03
C GLY A 4 -26.22 26.17 14.55
N ASN A 5 -27.43 26.12 15.14
CA ASN A 5 -28.09 27.31 15.68
C ASN A 5 -27.47 27.79 17.00
N LEU A 6 -26.75 26.93 17.72
CA LEU A 6 -26.00 27.31 18.92
C LEU A 6 -24.66 27.96 18.57
N LEU A 7 -24.04 27.56 17.45
CA LEU A 7 -22.73 28.06 17.03
C LEU A 7 -22.80 29.44 16.35
N LYS A 8 -23.87 29.73 15.59
CA LYS A 8 -24.04 30.98 14.82
C LYS A 8 -23.82 32.26 15.66
N PRO A 9 -24.40 32.41 16.87
CA PRO A 9 -24.18 33.61 17.66
C PRO A 9 -22.71 33.78 18.11
N MET A 10 -22.04 32.69 18.48
CA MET A 10 -20.64 32.71 18.92
C MET A 10 -19.69 33.02 17.76
N LEU A 11 -19.93 32.43 16.59
CA LEU A 11 -19.19 32.73 15.35
C LEU A 11 -19.38 34.19 14.91
N ALA A 12 -20.60 34.71 15.05
CA ALA A 12 -20.89 36.11 14.68
C ALA A 12 -20.24 37.12 15.63
N ARG A 13 -20.06 36.78 16.91
CA ARG A 13 -19.38 37.62 17.91
C ARG A 13 -17.86 37.46 17.92
N GLY A 14 -17.32 36.49 17.17
CA GLY A 14 -15.88 36.17 17.19
C GLY A 14 -15.42 35.50 18.50
N GLU A 15 -16.34 34.95 19.29
CA GLU A 15 -16.03 34.23 20.53
C GLU A 15 -15.49 32.82 20.26
N LEU A 16 -15.77 32.29 19.07
CA LEU A 16 -15.36 30.97 18.63
C LEU A 16 -14.54 31.07 17.35
N HIS A 17 -13.31 30.57 17.41
CA HIS A 17 -12.50 30.28 16.23
C HIS A 17 -12.58 28.78 15.96
N CYS A 18 -12.93 28.39 14.74
CA CYS A 18 -13.00 26.99 14.35
C CYS A 18 -12.49 26.78 12.93
N ILE A 19 -11.98 25.58 12.69
CA ILE A 19 -11.64 25.05 11.36
C ILE A 19 -12.57 23.87 11.14
N GLY A 20 -13.42 23.96 10.12
CA GLY A 20 -14.31 22.87 9.71
C GLY A 20 -13.67 22.06 8.58
N ALA A 21 -13.92 20.75 8.56
CA ALA A 21 -13.56 19.86 7.46
C ALA A 21 -14.82 19.10 7.02
N THR A 22 -15.11 19.11 5.72
CA THR A 22 -16.29 18.46 5.13
C THR A 22 -16.05 18.27 3.63
N THR A 23 -16.86 17.43 2.98
CA THR A 23 -16.80 17.25 1.52
C THR A 23 -17.49 18.42 0.79
N LEU A 24 -17.18 18.61 -0.49
CA LEU A 24 -17.80 19.65 -1.30
C LEU A 24 -19.33 19.50 -1.38
N ASP A 25 -19.82 18.26 -1.46
CA ASP A 25 -21.25 17.97 -1.55
C ASP A 25 -22.00 18.31 -0.25
N GLU A 26 -21.41 17.98 0.90
CA GLU A 26 -21.95 18.36 2.20
C GLU A 26 -21.88 19.88 2.43
N TYR A 27 -20.79 20.53 2.02
CA TYR A 27 -20.66 21.98 2.07
C TYR A 27 -21.80 22.67 1.29
N ARG A 28 -22.03 22.26 0.03
CA ARG A 28 -23.11 22.76 -0.82
C ARG A 28 -24.49 22.51 -0.21
N LYS A 29 -24.66 21.37 0.45
CA LYS A 29 -25.95 20.97 1.02
C LYS A 29 -26.28 21.69 2.32
N TYR A 30 -25.31 21.91 3.20
CA TYR A 30 -25.56 22.35 4.57
C TYR A 30 -25.01 23.75 4.90
N ILE A 31 -23.92 24.19 4.27
CA ILE A 31 -23.27 25.47 4.57
C ILE A 31 -23.68 26.54 3.57
N GLU A 32 -23.59 26.24 2.27
CA GLU A 32 -23.89 27.22 1.21
C GLU A 32 -25.37 27.63 1.19
N LYS A 33 -26.28 26.72 1.60
CA LYS A 33 -27.71 27.05 1.74
C LYS A 33 -28.03 27.95 2.94
N ASP A 34 -27.11 28.07 3.90
CA ASP A 34 -27.29 28.89 5.10
C ASP A 34 -26.45 30.15 5.03
N ALA A 35 -27.08 31.26 4.62
CA ALA A 35 -26.42 32.55 4.46
C ALA A 35 -25.72 33.09 5.72
N ALA A 36 -26.07 32.60 6.91
CA ALA A 36 -25.38 32.98 8.15
C ALA A 36 -24.05 32.24 8.31
N LEU A 37 -23.98 30.97 7.89
CA LEU A 37 -22.76 30.16 7.95
C LEU A 37 -21.83 30.46 6.77
N GLU A 38 -22.38 30.60 5.56
CA GLU A 38 -21.64 30.93 4.34
C GLU A 38 -20.80 32.22 4.51
N ARG A 39 -21.36 33.25 5.17
CA ARG A 39 -20.66 34.52 5.43
C ARG A 39 -19.63 34.47 6.57
N ARG A 40 -19.49 33.32 7.23
CA ARG A 40 -18.61 33.14 8.40
C ARG A 40 -17.51 32.13 8.14
N PHE A 41 -17.69 31.25 7.16
CA PHE A 41 -16.68 30.31 6.71
C PHE A 41 -16.08 30.76 5.38
N GLN A 42 -14.76 30.81 5.32
CA GLN A 42 -14.04 30.91 4.05
C GLN A 42 -13.79 29.49 3.53
N PRO A 43 -14.30 29.11 2.35
CA PRO A 43 -13.94 27.82 1.75
C PRO A 43 -12.45 27.84 1.38
N VAL A 44 -11.74 26.81 1.84
CA VAL A 44 -10.36 26.48 1.46
C VAL A 44 -10.43 25.10 0.82
N GLN A 45 -10.26 25.04 -0.49
CA GLN A 45 -10.25 23.78 -1.22
C GLN A 45 -8.95 23.03 -0.93
N VAL A 46 -9.07 21.73 -0.67
CA VAL A 46 -7.93 20.83 -0.47
C VAL A 46 -8.13 19.68 -1.45
N ASP A 47 -7.42 19.77 -2.56
CA ASP A 47 -7.49 18.78 -3.63
C ASP A 47 -6.66 17.53 -3.30
N GLU A 48 -6.99 16.42 -3.95
CA GLU A 48 -6.19 15.20 -3.89
C GLU A 48 -4.77 15.46 -4.43
N PRO A 49 -3.70 15.06 -3.71
CA PRO A 49 -2.33 15.23 -4.18
C PRO A 49 -2.07 14.37 -5.42
N THR A 50 -1.14 14.82 -6.26
CA THR A 50 -0.67 14.01 -7.38
C THR A 50 0.11 12.78 -6.87
N VAL A 51 0.40 11.83 -7.76
CA VAL A 51 1.26 10.68 -7.43
C VAL A 51 2.64 11.15 -6.96
N GLU A 52 3.22 12.17 -7.60
CA GLU A 52 4.54 12.73 -7.23
C GLU A 52 4.51 13.43 -5.86
N ASP A 53 3.45 14.19 -5.58
CA ASP A 53 3.25 14.82 -4.28
C ASP A 53 3.06 13.75 -3.20
N THR A 54 2.31 12.69 -3.49
CA THR A 54 2.10 11.58 -2.57
C THR A 54 3.40 10.85 -2.25
N ILE A 55 4.26 10.61 -3.25
CA ILE A 55 5.60 10.05 -3.02
C ILE A 55 6.41 10.96 -2.08
N SER A 56 6.31 12.27 -2.26
CA SER A 56 6.99 13.25 -1.40
C SER A 56 6.46 13.24 0.03
N ILE A 57 5.13 13.15 0.20
CA ILE A 57 4.47 12.98 1.51
C ILE A 57 4.95 11.68 2.17
N LEU A 58 4.92 10.56 1.45
CA LEU A 58 5.37 9.27 1.95
C LEU A 58 6.84 9.27 2.36
N ARG A 59 7.72 9.93 1.59
CA ARG A 59 9.13 10.12 1.96
C ARG A 59 9.30 10.92 3.25
N GLY A 60 8.45 11.93 3.48
CA GLY A 60 8.42 12.68 4.74
C GLY A 60 7.91 11.87 5.93
N LEU A 61 7.02 10.89 5.69
CA LEU A 61 6.48 10.00 6.72
C LEU A 61 7.34 8.75 6.95
N LYS A 62 8.20 8.41 5.99
CA LYS A 62 9.02 7.19 5.96
C LYS A 62 9.70 6.91 7.29
N GLU A 63 10.45 7.88 7.82
CA GLU A 63 11.24 7.71 9.04
C GLU A 63 10.36 7.35 10.23
N ARG A 64 9.19 7.99 10.36
CA ARG A 64 8.23 7.72 11.46
C ARG A 64 7.68 6.29 11.39
N TYR A 65 7.31 5.81 10.19
CA TYR A 65 6.82 4.44 10.02
C TYR A 65 7.91 3.41 10.26
N GLU A 66 9.14 3.67 9.79
CA GLU A 66 10.30 2.82 10.07
C GLU A 66 10.57 2.70 11.58
N VAL A 67 10.49 3.80 12.33
CA VAL A 67 10.65 3.79 13.80
C VAL A 67 9.50 3.05 14.48
N TYR A 68 8.26 3.38 14.11
CA TYR A 68 7.06 2.82 14.74
C TYR A 68 6.99 1.30 14.60
N HIS A 69 7.17 0.79 13.39
CA HIS A 69 7.15 -0.65 13.12
C HIS A 69 8.48 -1.32 13.45
N GLY A 70 9.61 -0.63 13.30
CA GLY A 70 10.94 -1.22 13.44
C GLY A 70 11.35 -2.01 12.21
N VAL A 71 11.06 -1.45 11.03
CA VAL A 71 11.38 -2.01 9.71
C VAL A 71 12.10 -0.95 8.88
N ARG A 72 12.66 -1.34 7.74
CA ARG A 72 13.20 -0.44 6.71
C ARG A 72 12.21 -0.36 5.56
N ILE A 73 12.11 0.79 4.91
CA ILE A 73 11.25 0.96 3.74
C ILE A 73 12.12 1.37 2.55
N HIS A 74 12.10 0.59 1.47
CA HIS A 74 12.76 1.00 0.24
C HIS A 74 12.02 2.16 -0.43
N ASP A 75 12.77 3.06 -1.08
CA ASP A 75 12.14 4.19 -1.78
C ASP A 75 11.22 3.69 -2.91
N ASN A 76 11.61 2.62 -3.61
CA ASN A 76 10.78 1.97 -4.62
C ASN A 76 9.45 1.46 -4.05
N ALA A 77 9.40 1.03 -2.78
CA ALA A 77 8.14 0.62 -2.14
C ALA A 77 7.18 1.82 -2.00
N LEU A 78 7.69 3.02 -1.70
CA LEU A 78 6.88 4.24 -1.63
C LEU A 78 6.33 4.63 -3.00
N VAL A 79 7.18 4.52 -4.04
CA VAL A 79 6.78 4.76 -5.44
C VAL A 79 5.70 3.75 -5.86
N ALA A 80 5.89 2.46 -5.54
CA ALA A 80 4.92 1.41 -5.82
C ALA A 80 3.61 1.66 -5.06
N ALA A 81 3.66 2.05 -3.78
CA ALA A 81 2.46 2.32 -2.99
C ALA A 81 1.62 3.46 -3.59
N ALA A 82 2.26 4.57 -3.97
CA ALA A 82 1.56 5.68 -4.62
C ALA A 82 1.03 5.30 -6.01
N THR A 83 1.82 4.63 -6.83
CA THR A 83 1.48 4.32 -8.22
C THR A 83 0.39 3.25 -8.32
N LEU A 84 0.55 2.14 -7.57
CA LEU A 84 -0.39 1.02 -7.59
C LEU A 84 -1.71 1.40 -6.91
N SER A 85 -1.69 2.12 -5.78
CA SER A 85 -2.93 2.58 -5.14
C SER A 85 -3.70 3.56 -6.01
N ASN A 86 -3.01 4.48 -6.69
CA ASN A 86 -3.67 5.41 -7.61
C ASN A 86 -4.36 4.68 -8.77
N ARG A 87 -3.73 3.62 -9.28
CA ARG A 87 -4.21 2.89 -10.45
C ARG A 87 -5.33 1.90 -10.13
N TYR A 88 -5.19 1.15 -9.04
CA TYR A 88 -6.04 -0.02 -8.78
C TYR A 88 -7.06 0.18 -7.64
N ILE A 89 -6.89 1.20 -6.81
CA ILE A 89 -7.81 1.52 -5.70
C ILE A 89 -8.51 2.84 -6.04
N THR A 90 -9.61 2.76 -6.80
CA THR A 90 -10.31 3.92 -7.36
C THR A 90 -11.43 4.48 -6.48
N ASP A 91 -11.85 3.74 -5.47
CA ASP A 91 -12.90 4.11 -4.52
C ASP A 91 -12.36 4.94 -3.32
N ARG A 92 -11.05 5.12 -3.24
CA ARG A 92 -10.34 5.88 -2.21
C ARG A 92 -9.41 6.93 -2.84
N PHE A 93 -9.05 7.93 -2.04
CA PHE A 93 -8.23 9.06 -2.48
C PHE A 93 -6.80 8.97 -1.91
N LEU A 94 -5.83 9.46 -2.67
CA LEU A 94 -4.49 9.77 -2.18
C LEU A 94 -4.56 10.94 -1.17
N PRO A 95 -3.60 11.04 -0.24
CA PRO A 95 -2.49 10.12 0.01
C PRO A 95 -2.88 8.94 0.94
N ASP A 96 -4.09 8.97 1.49
CA ASP A 96 -4.60 8.04 2.51
C ASP A 96 -4.46 6.56 2.11
N LYS A 97 -4.95 6.18 0.92
CA LYS A 97 -4.82 4.80 0.42
C LYS A 97 -3.36 4.33 0.26
N ALA A 98 -2.43 5.23 -0.05
CA ALA A 98 -1.02 4.88 -0.21
C ALA A 98 -0.32 4.75 1.15
N ILE A 99 -0.69 5.60 2.11
CA ILE A 99 -0.23 5.52 3.50
C ILE A 99 -0.66 4.19 4.12
N ASP A 100 -1.92 3.79 3.95
CA ASP A 100 -2.40 2.51 4.48
C ASP A 100 -1.66 1.30 3.90
N LEU A 101 -1.34 1.31 2.60
CA LEU A 101 -0.56 0.23 1.98
C LEU A 101 0.82 0.10 2.62
N VAL A 102 1.50 1.23 2.84
CA VAL A 102 2.82 1.25 3.49
C VAL A 102 2.69 0.78 4.94
N ASP A 103 1.67 1.22 5.66
CA ASP A 103 1.43 0.84 7.06
C ASP A 103 1.16 -0.66 7.20
N GLU A 104 0.28 -1.22 6.36
CA GLU A 104 -0.01 -2.65 6.34
C GLU A 104 1.23 -3.47 5.99
N ALA A 105 2.04 -3.02 5.02
CA ALA A 105 3.29 -3.70 4.67
C ALA A 105 4.29 -3.71 5.82
N CYS A 106 4.43 -2.58 6.51
CA CYS A 106 5.30 -2.49 7.68
C CYS A 106 4.80 -3.40 8.82
N ALA A 107 3.49 -3.42 9.07
CA ALA A 107 2.88 -4.26 10.10
C ALA A 107 3.02 -5.76 9.79
N GLN A 108 2.87 -6.14 8.52
CA GLN A 108 3.07 -7.52 8.06
C GLN A 108 4.51 -7.97 8.30
N ILE A 109 5.49 -7.20 7.82
CA ILE A 109 6.92 -7.51 8.03
C ILE A 109 7.25 -7.56 9.51
N ARG A 110 6.72 -6.63 10.33
CA ARG A 110 6.94 -6.67 11.78
C ARG A 110 6.40 -7.95 12.42
N THR A 111 5.22 -8.38 11.99
CA THR A 111 4.63 -9.63 12.47
C THR A 111 5.48 -10.84 12.10
N GLU A 112 6.06 -10.85 10.89
CA GLU A 112 6.99 -11.89 10.43
C GLU A 112 8.28 -11.93 11.24
N ILE A 113 8.89 -10.76 11.55
CA ILE A 113 10.08 -10.66 12.41
C ILE A 113 9.80 -11.21 13.82
N ASP A 114 8.64 -10.87 14.39
CA ASP A 114 8.29 -11.26 15.74
C ASP A 114 7.89 -12.74 15.86
N SER A 115 7.54 -13.37 14.74
CA SER A 115 7.11 -14.77 14.65
C SER A 115 8.27 -15.71 14.36
N MET A 116 8.12 -16.97 14.79
CA MET A 116 9.08 -18.03 14.48
C MET A 116 9.02 -18.34 12.98
N PRO A 117 10.15 -18.35 12.24
CA PRO A 117 10.17 -18.70 10.82
C PRO A 117 9.57 -20.08 10.55
N GLU A 118 8.89 -20.25 9.42
CA GLU A 118 8.21 -21.51 9.08
C GLU A 118 9.15 -22.71 9.08
N GLU A 119 10.38 -22.54 8.60
CA GLU A 119 11.40 -23.58 8.61
C GLU A 119 11.75 -24.04 10.03
N LEU A 120 11.83 -23.09 10.97
CA LEU A 120 12.15 -23.36 12.36
C LEU A 120 10.96 -24.00 13.10
N ASP A 121 9.73 -23.54 12.84
CA ASP A 121 8.52 -24.15 13.40
C ASP A 121 8.30 -25.57 12.84
N GLY A 122 8.64 -25.80 11.56
CA GLY A 122 8.62 -27.13 10.94
C GLY A 122 9.55 -28.11 11.65
N ILE A 123 10.79 -27.70 11.94
CA ILE A 123 11.74 -28.52 12.72
C ILE A 123 11.20 -28.76 14.14
N ARG A 124 10.66 -27.73 14.80
CA ARG A 124 10.08 -27.83 16.15
C ARG A 124 8.95 -28.86 16.22
N ARG A 125 8.02 -28.83 15.26
CA ARG A 125 6.92 -29.80 15.17
C ARG A 125 7.45 -31.21 14.97
N LYS A 126 8.47 -31.40 14.12
CA LYS A 126 9.10 -32.70 13.89
C LYS A 126 9.78 -33.23 15.15
N ILE A 127 10.51 -32.39 15.89
CA ILE A 127 11.10 -32.75 17.19
C ILE A 127 10.00 -33.22 18.15
N MET A 128 8.90 -32.47 18.26
CA MET A 128 7.79 -32.83 19.14
C MET A 128 7.16 -34.19 18.79
N GLN A 129 6.97 -34.49 17.50
CA GLN A 129 6.48 -35.80 17.07
C GLN A 129 7.43 -36.94 17.46
N LEU A 130 8.73 -36.75 17.23
CA LEU A 130 9.74 -37.75 17.59
C LEU A 130 9.85 -37.94 19.10
N GLU A 131 9.73 -36.88 19.91
CA GLU A 131 9.71 -36.99 21.38
C GLU A 131 8.52 -37.81 21.88
N ILE A 132 7.35 -37.68 21.25
CA ILE A 132 6.17 -38.50 21.57
C ILE A 132 6.42 -39.97 21.20
N GLU A 133 6.97 -40.23 20.01
CA GLU A 133 7.35 -41.58 19.57
C GLU A 133 8.42 -42.18 20.50
N GLU A 134 9.41 -41.40 20.95
CA GLU A 134 10.42 -41.82 21.92
C GLU A 134 9.78 -42.27 23.25
N MET A 135 8.81 -41.51 23.76
CA MET A 135 8.13 -41.80 25.02
C MET A 135 7.23 -43.03 24.93
N ALA A 136 6.69 -43.33 23.75
CA ALA A 136 5.95 -44.57 23.49
C ALA A 136 6.91 -45.77 23.45
N LEU A 137 7.97 -45.69 22.65
CA LEU A 137 8.95 -46.77 22.48
C LEU A 137 9.76 -47.08 23.75
N LYS A 138 9.93 -46.10 24.66
CA LYS A 138 10.55 -46.32 25.98
C LYS A 138 9.80 -47.33 26.86
N LYS A 139 8.54 -47.63 26.57
CA LYS A 139 7.71 -48.57 27.33
C LYS A 139 7.67 -49.98 26.72
N GLU A 140 8.28 -50.16 25.55
CA GLU A 140 8.29 -51.43 24.82
C GLU A 140 9.62 -52.15 25.07
N ASP A 141 9.58 -53.47 25.24
CA ASP A 141 10.74 -54.30 25.63
C ASP A 141 11.30 -55.13 24.47
N ASP A 142 10.71 -55.08 23.28
CA ASP A 142 11.15 -55.87 22.12
C ASP A 142 12.39 -55.28 21.42
N GLN A 143 13.20 -56.15 20.81
CA GLN A 143 14.47 -55.75 20.19
C GLN A 143 14.29 -54.76 19.03
N LEU A 144 13.19 -54.86 18.27
CA LEU A 144 12.92 -53.94 17.15
C LEU A 144 12.61 -52.53 17.67
N SER A 145 11.85 -52.41 18.77
CA SER A 145 11.58 -51.15 19.45
C SER A 145 12.86 -50.52 20.02
N GLN A 146 13.76 -51.31 20.59
CA GLN A 146 15.05 -50.82 21.09
C GLN A 146 15.96 -50.29 19.97
N ASP A 147 16.04 -51.00 18.84
CA ASP A 147 16.82 -50.56 17.67
C ASP A 147 16.23 -49.30 17.03
N ARG A 148 14.90 -49.20 16.97
CA ARG A 148 14.19 -47.99 16.50
C ARG A 148 14.42 -46.81 17.44
N LEU A 149 14.36 -47.03 18.75
CA LEU A 149 14.59 -46.01 19.78
C LEU A 149 16.01 -45.42 19.68
N ALA A 150 17.03 -46.24 19.41
CA ALA A 150 18.40 -45.78 19.22
C ALA A 150 18.51 -44.83 18.02
N LYS A 151 17.98 -45.22 16.85
CA LYS A 151 17.97 -44.37 15.65
C LYS A 151 17.16 -43.10 15.85
N LEU A 152 16.03 -43.19 16.54
CA LEU A 152 15.17 -42.05 16.82
C LEU A 152 15.88 -41.05 17.70
N ARG A 153 16.59 -41.49 18.75
CA ARG A 153 17.39 -40.60 19.60
C ARG A 153 18.48 -39.87 18.84
N GLU A 154 19.13 -40.55 17.89
CA GLU A 154 20.13 -39.93 17.01
C GLU A 154 19.49 -38.86 16.12
N GLU A 155 18.35 -39.15 15.47
CA GLU A 155 17.62 -38.16 14.66
C GLU A 155 17.15 -36.97 15.51
N LEU A 156 16.66 -37.22 16.72
CA LEU A 156 16.18 -36.22 17.66
C LEU A 156 17.32 -35.30 18.12
N ALA A 157 18.50 -35.85 18.41
CA ALA A 157 19.70 -35.09 18.74
C ALA A 157 20.10 -34.16 17.57
N ASN A 158 20.21 -34.71 16.37
CA ASN A 158 20.56 -33.95 15.17
C ASN A 158 19.56 -32.81 14.89
N LEU A 159 18.25 -33.08 15.02
CA LEU A 159 17.23 -32.05 14.84
C LEU A 159 17.25 -30.99 15.95
N LYS A 160 17.50 -31.38 17.20
CA LYS A 160 17.66 -30.43 18.32
C LYS A 160 18.85 -29.51 18.13
N ASP A 161 19.99 -30.04 17.70
CA ASP A 161 21.18 -29.24 17.44
C ASP A 161 20.93 -28.24 16.30
N LYS A 162 20.34 -28.70 15.19
CA LYS A 162 19.94 -27.82 14.08
C LYS A 162 18.92 -26.75 14.52
N PHE A 163 17.92 -27.13 15.32
CA PHE A 163 16.93 -26.20 15.85
C PHE A 163 17.57 -25.13 16.74
N ASN A 164 18.48 -25.52 17.64
CA ASN A 164 19.16 -24.59 18.54
C ASN A 164 20.07 -23.63 17.77
N GLU A 165 20.80 -24.12 16.76
CA GLU A 165 21.63 -23.29 15.89
C GLU A 165 20.79 -22.23 15.14
N MET A 166 19.73 -22.67 14.46
CA MET A 166 18.84 -21.77 13.73
C MET A 166 18.12 -20.79 14.68
N LYS A 167 17.66 -21.27 15.84
CA LYS A 167 17.00 -20.42 16.84
C LYS A 167 17.94 -19.34 17.39
N ALA A 168 19.17 -19.70 17.76
CA ALA A 168 20.14 -18.75 18.28
C ALA A 168 20.46 -17.66 17.24
N ARG A 169 20.55 -18.05 15.97
CA ARG A 169 20.75 -17.12 14.87
C ARG A 169 19.54 -16.19 14.67
N TRP A 170 18.32 -16.71 14.66
CA TRP A 170 17.09 -15.90 14.55
C TRP A 170 16.97 -14.92 15.71
N GLU A 171 17.20 -15.36 16.95
CA GLU A 171 17.19 -14.48 18.14
C GLU A 171 18.25 -13.38 18.04
N SER A 172 19.46 -13.70 17.55
CA SER A 172 20.51 -12.69 17.33
C SER A 172 20.13 -11.67 16.26
N GLU A 173 19.53 -12.10 15.15
CA GLU A 173 19.08 -11.21 14.06
C GLU A 173 17.93 -10.32 14.56
N LYS A 174 16.94 -10.90 15.25
CA LYS A 174 15.83 -10.16 15.86
C LYS A 174 16.30 -9.09 16.85
N ASN A 175 17.20 -9.45 17.76
CA ASN A 175 17.76 -8.51 18.73
C ASN A 175 18.50 -7.35 18.05
N SER A 176 19.17 -7.61 16.92
CA SER A 176 19.84 -6.57 16.15
C SER A 176 18.84 -5.57 15.55
N VAL A 177 17.69 -6.05 15.06
CA VAL A 177 16.60 -5.21 14.55
C VAL A 177 15.97 -4.38 15.67
N ASP A 178 15.70 -5.00 16.83
CA ASP A 178 15.11 -4.31 17.97
C ASP A 178 16.06 -3.24 18.56
N GLU A 179 17.38 -3.46 18.53
CA GLU A 179 18.38 -2.45 18.90
C GLU A 179 18.33 -1.23 17.97
N VAL A 180 18.28 -1.47 16.66
CA VAL A 180 18.13 -0.39 15.66
C VAL A 180 16.84 0.39 15.88
N LYS A 181 15.71 -0.30 16.12
CA LYS A 181 14.43 0.34 16.45
C LYS A 181 14.54 1.23 17.68
N LYS A 182 15.18 0.74 18.75
CA LYS A 182 15.38 1.49 19.98
C LYS A 182 16.20 2.76 19.76
N LEU A 183 17.32 2.66 19.04
CA LEU A 183 18.19 3.80 18.74
C LEU A 183 17.46 4.85 17.87
N LYS A 184 16.71 4.42 16.85
CA LYS A 184 15.87 5.33 16.05
C LYS A 184 14.82 6.05 16.90
N GLY A 185 14.15 5.34 17.81
CA GLY A 185 13.17 5.94 18.72
C GLY A 185 13.79 6.90 19.75
N GLU A 186 15.03 6.67 20.19
CA GLU A 186 15.78 7.62 21.02
C GLU A 186 16.12 8.90 20.24
N ILE A 187 16.53 8.78 18.98
CA ILE A 187 16.82 9.92 18.09
C ILE A 187 15.56 10.76 17.83
N GLU A 188 14.42 10.13 17.54
CA GLU A 188 13.15 10.85 17.30
C GLU A 188 12.71 11.64 18.54
N LYS A 189 12.81 11.05 19.73
CA LYS A 189 12.55 11.76 21.00
C LYS A 189 13.49 12.95 21.16
N LEU A 190 14.78 12.78 20.84
CA LEU A 190 15.76 13.84 20.94
C LEU A 190 15.47 14.99 19.97
N HIS A 191 15.00 14.71 18.75
CA HIS A 191 14.54 15.73 17.81
C HIS A 191 13.36 16.53 18.38
N ALA A 192 12.36 15.85 18.96
CA ALA A 192 11.24 16.52 19.61
C ALA A 192 11.69 17.36 20.83
N ASP A 193 12.65 16.87 21.61
CA ASP A 193 13.21 17.59 22.76
C ASP A 193 14.00 18.83 22.31
N ILE A 194 14.75 18.75 21.20
CA ILE A 194 15.43 19.89 20.59
C ILE A 194 14.42 20.96 20.15
N GLU A 195 13.35 20.57 19.46
CA GLU A 195 12.31 21.49 18.99
C GLU A 195 11.60 22.15 20.18
N ASN A 196 11.24 21.37 21.21
CA ASN A 196 10.64 21.88 22.43
C ASN A 196 11.55 22.86 23.19
N ALA A 197 12.85 22.56 23.29
CA ALA A 197 13.82 23.45 23.92
C ALA A 197 13.96 24.77 23.15
N GLN A 198 13.94 24.73 21.81
CA GLN A 198 13.95 25.92 20.97
C GLN A 198 12.68 26.77 21.17
N LEU A 199 11.50 26.15 21.21
CA LEU A 199 10.23 26.83 21.47
C LEU A 199 10.19 27.52 22.85
N ARG A 200 10.91 26.97 23.83
CA ARG A 200 11.03 27.51 25.20
C ARG A 200 12.19 28.49 25.36
N TYR A 201 12.94 28.80 24.30
CA TYR A 201 14.14 29.66 24.34
C TYR A 201 15.29 29.09 25.21
N GLU A 202 15.30 27.78 25.45
CA GLU A 202 16.34 27.06 26.19
C GLU A 202 17.52 26.69 25.26
N TYR A 203 18.20 27.71 24.73
CA TYR A 203 19.20 27.52 23.67
C TYR A 203 20.42 26.69 24.09
N GLU A 204 20.83 26.75 25.37
CA GLU A 204 21.95 25.94 25.88
C GLU A 204 21.61 24.45 25.87
N THR A 205 20.41 24.09 26.33
CA THR A 205 19.89 22.72 26.28
C THR A 205 19.77 22.25 24.83
N ALA A 206 19.17 23.06 23.96
CA ALA A 206 19.03 22.73 22.53
C ALA A 206 20.39 22.51 21.85
N ALA A 207 21.39 23.33 22.17
CA ALA A 207 22.74 23.18 21.63
C ALA A 207 23.43 21.89 22.12
N ARG A 208 23.30 21.55 23.41
CA ARG A 208 23.85 20.30 23.97
C ARG A 208 23.22 19.08 23.28
N LEU A 209 21.89 19.05 23.18
CA LEU A 209 21.18 17.95 22.53
C LEU A 209 21.60 17.82 21.06
N LYS A 210 21.60 18.93 20.31
CA LYS A 210 21.89 18.94 18.87
C LYS A 210 23.34 18.61 18.51
N TYR A 211 24.32 19.09 19.27
CA TYR A 211 25.74 18.97 18.89
C TYR A 211 26.52 17.93 19.69
N SER A 212 25.98 17.40 20.79
CA SER A 212 26.63 16.37 21.61
C SER A 212 25.85 15.05 21.61
N GLU A 213 24.59 15.07 22.02
CA GLU A 213 23.81 13.84 22.25
C GLU A 213 23.30 13.22 20.94
N LEU A 214 22.78 14.05 20.02
CA LEU A 214 22.30 13.61 18.70
C LEU A 214 23.38 12.92 17.87
N PRO A 215 24.58 13.52 17.65
CA PRO A 215 25.60 12.90 16.81
C PRO A 215 26.15 11.60 17.43
N ALA A 216 26.13 11.49 18.76
CA ALA A 216 26.53 10.28 19.46
C ALA A 216 25.55 9.13 19.22
N LEU A 217 24.24 9.41 19.21
CA LEU A 217 23.20 8.41 18.89
C LEU A 217 23.20 8.05 17.40
N GLU A 218 23.34 9.04 16.50
CA GLU A 218 23.45 8.80 15.06
C GLU A 218 24.66 7.90 14.73
N LYS A 219 25.79 8.11 15.40
CA LYS A 219 26.97 7.26 15.24
C LYS A 219 26.70 5.82 15.68
N LYS A 220 26.08 5.63 16.85
CA LYS A 220 25.70 4.29 17.34
C LYS A 220 24.71 3.61 16.39
N LEU A 221 23.73 4.34 15.87
CA LEU A 221 22.77 3.83 14.89
C LEU A 221 23.49 3.38 13.62
N ALA A 222 24.42 4.19 13.09
CA ALA A 222 25.19 3.83 11.89
C ALA A 222 26.05 2.58 12.10
N GLU A 223 26.63 2.40 13.29
CA GLU A 223 27.39 1.18 13.66
C GLU A 223 26.46 -0.04 13.75
N ALA A 224 25.30 0.09 14.40
CA ALA A 224 24.31 -0.99 14.52
C ALA A 224 23.73 -1.42 13.16
N VAL A 225 23.41 -0.46 12.28
CA VAL A 225 22.92 -0.73 10.92
C VAL A 225 23.98 -1.43 10.09
N LYS A 226 25.25 -0.99 10.13
CA LYS A 226 26.34 -1.67 9.43
C LYS A 226 26.54 -3.11 9.92
N ALA A 227 26.52 -3.32 11.23
CA ALA A 227 26.65 -4.66 11.81
C ALA A 227 25.49 -5.60 11.43
N SER A 228 24.29 -5.04 11.21
CA SER A 228 23.13 -5.77 10.68
C SER A 228 23.30 -6.10 9.18
N GLU A 229 23.80 -5.15 8.37
CA GLU A 229 23.98 -5.34 6.92
C GLU A 229 25.07 -6.33 6.54
N GLU A 230 26.19 -6.35 7.27
CA GLU A 230 27.30 -7.29 7.01
C GLU A 230 26.89 -8.76 7.22
N LYS A 231 25.80 -9.02 7.95
CA LYS A 231 25.27 -10.36 8.21
C LYS A 231 24.23 -10.84 7.17
N LYS A 232 23.95 -10.06 6.12
CA LYS A 232 22.85 -10.32 5.16
C LYS A 232 22.97 -11.59 4.31
N GLN A 233 24.15 -12.19 4.15
CA GLN A 233 24.35 -13.26 3.15
C GLN A 233 23.56 -14.57 3.41
N ASN A 234 22.79 -14.69 4.51
CA ASN A 234 21.86 -15.80 4.70
C ASN A 234 20.77 -15.49 5.75
N SER A 235 20.28 -14.24 5.83
CA SER A 235 19.38 -13.76 6.90
C SER A 235 18.08 -14.57 6.98
N MET A 236 17.67 -14.96 8.19
CA MET A 236 16.35 -15.56 8.45
C MET A 236 15.27 -14.51 8.75
N VAL A 237 15.69 -13.27 8.97
CA VAL A 237 14.79 -12.13 9.21
C VAL A 237 14.76 -11.23 7.98
N HIS A 238 13.57 -11.06 7.41
CA HIS A 238 13.28 -10.05 6.41
C HIS A 238 12.76 -8.79 7.13
N ASP A 239 13.50 -7.68 7.06
CA ASP A 239 13.20 -6.46 7.82
C ASP A 239 12.88 -5.25 6.93
N THR A 240 12.69 -5.48 5.64
CA THR A 240 12.64 -4.42 4.64
C THR A 240 11.37 -4.52 3.81
N VAL A 241 10.61 -3.43 3.71
CA VAL A 241 9.46 -3.31 2.83
C VAL A 241 9.95 -2.91 1.44
N THR A 242 9.63 -3.74 0.45
CA THR A 242 9.94 -3.55 -0.96
C THR A 242 8.65 -3.38 -1.78
N GLU A 243 8.82 -3.20 -3.09
CA GLU A 243 7.69 -3.15 -4.03
C GLU A 243 6.89 -4.47 -4.09
N GLU A 244 7.52 -5.60 -3.74
CA GLU A 244 6.88 -6.91 -3.72
C GLU A 244 5.82 -7.00 -2.61
N GLU A 245 6.13 -6.53 -1.39
CA GLU A 245 5.18 -6.49 -0.27
C GLU A 245 3.98 -5.59 -0.60
N ILE A 246 4.24 -4.42 -1.18
CA ILE A 246 3.17 -3.50 -1.60
C ILE A 246 2.28 -4.17 -2.65
N ALA A 247 2.87 -4.77 -3.68
CA ALA A 247 2.12 -5.44 -4.74
C ALA A 247 1.30 -6.63 -4.20
N ALA A 248 1.83 -7.39 -3.24
CA ALA A 248 1.11 -8.48 -2.58
C ALA A 248 -0.13 -7.97 -1.82
N ILE A 249 -0.02 -6.84 -1.13
CA ILE A 249 -1.15 -6.24 -0.41
C ILE A 249 -2.21 -5.73 -1.39
N VAL A 250 -1.78 -4.99 -2.42
CA VAL A 250 -2.70 -4.50 -3.47
C VAL A 250 -3.42 -5.67 -4.14
N ALA A 251 -2.72 -6.77 -4.41
CA ALA A 251 -3.33 -7.99 -4.94
C ALA A 251 -4.39 -8.57 -4.01
N ARG A 252 -4.15 -8.62 -2.69
CA ARG A 252 -5.15 -9.08 -1.72
C ARG A 252 -6.38 -8.17 -1.68
N TRP A 253 -6.17 -6.85 -1.71
CA TRP A 253 -7.27 -5.88 -1.62
C TRP A 253 -8.14 -5.85 -2.87
N THR A 254 -7.51 -5.97 -4.05
CA THR A 254 -8.19 -5.81 -5.34
C THR A 254 -8.59 -7.14 -5.98
N GLY A 255 -8.01 -8.26 -5.55
CA GLY A 255 -8.14 -9.56 -6.18
C GLY A 255 -7.33 -9.72 -7.48
N ILE A 256 -6.54 -8.71 -7.87
CA ILE A 256 -5.71 -8.74 -9.08
C ILE A 256 -4.43 -9.52 -8.79
N PRO A 257 -4.06 -10.55 -9.59
CA PRO A 257 -2.83 -11.31 -9.35
C PRO A 257 -1.57 -10.42 -9.37
N VAL A 258 -0.65 -10.65 -8.43
CA VAL A 258 0.62 -9.89 -8.31
C VAL A 258 1.39 -9.85 -9.63
N ALA A 259 1.42 -10.96 -10.38
CA ALA A 259 2.07 -11.03 -11.68
C ALA A 259 1.56 -9.96 -12.68
N ARG A 260 0.26 -9.62 -12.63
CA ARG A 260 -0.32 -8.55 -13.46
C ARG A 260 -0.01 -7.15 -12.94
N LEU A 261 0.22 -7.00 -11.63
CA LEU A 261 0.57 -5.72 -11.00
C LEU A 261 2.03 -5.32 -11.25
N VAL A 262 2.92 -6.32 -11.30
CA VAL A 262 4.37 -6.15 -11.52
C VAL A 262 4.73 -6.07 -13.00
N GLU A 263 3.91 -6.64 -13.89
CA GLU A 263 4.08 -6.46 -15.34
C GLU A 263 4.04 -4.97 -15.69
N GLY A 264 5.14 -4.46 -16.24
CA GLY A 264 5.25 -3.05 -16.56
C GLY A 264 4.17 -2.63 -17.56
N GLU A 265 3.50 -1.51 -17.31
CA GLU A 265 2.47 -0.96 -18.22
C GLU A 265 2.97 -0.90 -19.66
N ARG A 266 4.25 -0.57 -19.85
CA ARG A 266 4.93 -0.55 -21.14
C ARG A 266 4.91 -1.90 -21.85
N GLU A 267 5.21 -2.99 -21.16
CA GLU A 267 5.28 -4.33 -21.75
C GLU A 267 3.89 -4.82 -22.15
N LYS A 268 2.91 -4.60 -21.26
CA LYS A 268 1.49 -4.89 -21.53
C LYS A 268 0.97 -4.12 -22.75
N LEU A 269 1.35 -2.85 -22.88
CA LEU A 269 0.96 -2.01 -24.02
C LEU A 269 1.66 -2.42 -25.32
N LEU A 270 2.94 -2.82 -25.28
CA LEU A 270 3.68 -3.29 -26.45
C LEU A 270 3.06 -4.55 -27.05
N HIS A 271 2.50 -5.43 -26.20
CA HIS A 271 1.83 -6.66 -26.60
C HIS A 271 0.30 -6.57 -26.56
N LEU A 272 -0.27 -5.36 -26.53
CA LEU A 272 -1.72 -5.17 -26.42
C LEU A 272 -2.49 -5.87 -27.55
N ASP A 273 -1.95 -5.85 -28.76
CA ASP A 273 -2.53 -6.54 -29.92
C ASP A 273 -2.67 -8.06 -29.68
N ASP A 274 -1.59 -8.70 -29.23
CA ASP A 274 -1.54 -10.12 -28.89
C ASP A 274 -2.54 -10.46 -27.77
N TYR A 275 -2.64 -9.60 -26.75
CA TYR A 275 -3.57 -9.77 -25.64
C TYR A 275 -5.03 -9.69 -26.10
N LEU A 276 -5.38 -8.72 -26.95
CA LEU A 276 -6.72 -8.58 -27.50
C LEU A 276 -7.09 -9.78 -28.39
N HIS A 277 -6.15 -10.28 -29.19
CA HIS A 277 -6.38 -11.43 -30.07
C HIS A 277 -6.59 -12.78 -29.35
N ARG A 278 -6.28 -12.88 -28.04
CA ARG A 278 -6.65 -14.07 -27.25
C ARG A 278 -8.16 -14.25 -27.12
N ARG A 279 -8.93 -13.16 -27.16
CA ARG A 279 -10.41 -13.15 -27.06
C ARG A 279 -11.08 -12.74 -28.37
N VAL A 280 -10.49 -11.80 -29.11
CA VAL A 280 -11.02 -11.26 -30.35
C VAL A 280 -10.43 -12.02 -31.54
N VAL A 281 -11.23 -12.91 -32.12
CA VAL A 281 -10.84 -13.69 -33.30
C VAL A 281 -11.06 -12.86 -34.57
N GLY A 282 -9.99 -12.65 -35.33
CA GLY A 282 -9.98 -11.77 -36.50
C GLY A 282 -10.11 -10.30 -36.12
N GLN A 283 -10.74 -9.50 -36.97
CA GLN A 283 -10.86 -8.04 -36.81
C GLN A 283 -9.50 -7.32 -36.75
N ASP A 284 -8.47 -7.88 -37.37
CA ASP A 284 -7.06 -7.44 -37.28
C ASP A 284 -6.90 -5.93 -37.51
N GLU A 285 -7.57 -5.37 -38.53
CA GLU A 285 -7.53 -3.92 -38.79
C GLU A 285 -8.12 -3.11 -37.63
N ALA A 286 -9.24 -3.56 -37.05
CA ALA A 286 -9.89 -2.85 -35.95
C ALA A 286 -9.05 -2.90 -34.68
N VAL A 287 -8.48 -4.07 -34.36
CA VAL A 287 -7.57 -4.26 -33.21
C VAL A 287 -6.34 -3.38 -33.38
N GLN A 288 -5.69 -3.42 -34.55
CA GLN A 288 -4.52 -2.60 -34.85
C GLN A 288 -4.81 -1.09 -34.67
N LYS A 289 -5.93 -0.58 -35.21
CA LYS A 289 -6.30 0.85 -35.09
C LYS A 289 -6.53 1.27 -33.65
N VAL A 290 -7.13 0.39 -32.84
CA VAL A 290 -7.36 0.63 -31.41
C VAL A 290 -6.02 0.66 -30.66
N THR A 291 -5.18 -0.36 -30.86
CA THR A 291 -3.86 -0.49 -30.24
C THR A 291 -2.97 0.71 -30.56
N GLU A 292 -2.87 1.12 -31.83
CA GLU A 292 -2.08 2.29 -32.25
C GLU A 292 -2.55 3.59 -31.59
N ALA A 293 -3.87 3.79 -31.45
CA ALA A 293 -4.41 5.01 -30.83
C ALA A 293 -4.08 5.07 -29.33
N ILE A 294 -4.22 3.95 -28.63
CA ILE A 294 -3.88 3.84 -27.20
C ILE A 294 -2.40 4.05 -26.98
N LEU A 295 -1.55 3.43 -27.80
CA LEU A 295 -0.09 3.62 -27.72
C LEU A 295 0.30 5.09 -27.91
N ARG A 296 -0.30 5.81 -28.87
CA ARG A 296 -0.06 7.24 -29.06
C ARG A 296 -0.47 8.07 -27.83
N SER A 297 -1.60 7.75 -27.21
CA SER A 297 -2.04 8.44 -26.01
C SER A 297 -1.11 8.19 -24.83
N ARG A 298 -0.73 6.93 -24.60
CA ARG A 298 0.16 6.54 -23.48
C ARG A 298 1.59 7.02 -23.67
N ALA A 299 2.04 7.22 -24.90
CA ALA A 299 3.33 7.84 -25.22
C ALA A 299 3.34 9.37 -25.02
N GLY A 300 2.23 9.99 -24.59
CA GLY A 300 2.15 11.44 -24.38
C GLY A 300 2.15 12.26 -25.69
N ILE A 301 1.88 11.61 -26.82
CA ILE A 301 1.83 12.27 -28.14
C ILE A 301 0.44 12.91 -28.37
N ALA A 302 -0.60 12.39 -27.72
CA ALA A 302 -1.95 12.93 -27.79
C ALA A 302 -2.16 14.13 -26.86
N ASP A 303 -3.16 14.96 -27.16
CA ASP A 303 -3.58 16.08 -26.32
C ASP A 303 -4.06 15.57 -24.94
N PRO A 304 -3.48 16.04 -23.83
CA PRO A 304 -3.86 15.60 -22.47
C PRO A 304 -5.31 15.98 -22.10
N ASN A 305 -5.94 16.92 -22.79
CA ASN A 305 -7.35 17.30 -22.56
C ASN A 305 -8.35 16.39 -23.29
N ARG A 306 -7.89 15.33 -23.97
CA ARG A 306 -8.73 14.38 -24.71
C ARG A 306 -8.68 13.00 -24.07
N PRO A 307 -9.73 12.17 -24.21
CA PRO A 307 -9.72 10.80 -23.69
C PRO A 307 -8.63 9.96 -24.36
N ILE A 308 -8.19 8.90 -23.66
CA ILE A 308 -7.13 7.97 -24.10
C ILE A 308 -7.39 7.42 -25.51
N GLY A 309 -8.66 7.19 -25.84
CA GLY A 309 -9.10 6.82 -27.17
C GLY A 309 -10.57 7.14 -27.37
N SER A 310 -10.94 7.50 -28.60
CA SER A 310 -12.33 7.68 -29.01
C SER A 310 -12.53 6.89 -30.31
N PHE A 311 -13.41 5.89 -30.24
CA PHE A 311 -13.58 4.91 -31.31
C PHE A 311 -15.04 4.82 -31.71
N LEU A 312 -15.29 4.66 -33.01
CA LEU A 312 -16.60 4.36 -33.56
C LEU A 312 -16.56 2.99 -34.24
N PHE A 313 -17.05 1.96 -33.56
CA PHE A 313 -17.06 0.61 -34.11
C PHE A 313 -18.25 0.37 -35.05
N LEU A 314 -17.97 0.39 -36.35
CA LEU A 314 -18.95 0.14 -37.42
C LEU A 314 -18.86 -1.31 -37.90
N GLY A 315 -20.00 -1.93 -38.20
CA GLY A 315 -20.08 -3.35 -38.56
C GLY A 315 -21.39 -4.03 -38.13
N PRO A 316 -21.62 -5.30 -38.50
CA PRO A 316 -22.82 -6.04 -38.12
C PRO A 316 -22.90 -6.30 -36.59
N THR A 317 -24.06 -6.73 -36.11
CA THR A 317 -24.20 -7.25 -34.74
C THR A 317 -23.51 -8.61 -34.63
N GLY A 318 -23.01 -8.95 -33.43
CA GLY A 318 -22.39 -10.26 -33.16
C GLY A 318 -20.95 -10.46 -33.66
N VAL A 319 -20.34 -9.47 -34.34
CA VAL A 319 -18.97 -9.58 -34.87
C VAL A 319 -17.86 -9.29 -33.84
N GLY A 320 -18.19 -9.16 -32.57
CA GLY A 320 -17.20 -8.96 -31.49
C GLY A 320 -16.93 -7.50 -31.10
N LYS A 321 -17.74 -6.50 -31.52
CA LYS A 321 -17.54 -5.09 -31.12
C LYS A 321 -17.52 -4.89 -29.59
N THR A 322 -18.51 -5.45 -28.91
CA THR A 322 -18.61 -5.41 -27.45
C THR A 322 -17.48 -6.20 -26.80
N GLU A 323 -17.04 -7.28 -27.44
CA GLU A 323 -15.98 -8.13 -26.92
C GLU A 323 -14.61 -7.48 -27.02
N LEU A 324 -14.36 -6.71 -28.09
CA LEU A 324 -13.19 -5.85 -28.21
C LEU A 324 -13.19 -4.80 -27.10
N ALA A 325 -14.32 -4.16 -26.81
CA ALA A 325 -14.41 -3.20 -25.71
C ALA A 325 -14.15 -3.85 -24.33
N LYS A 326 -14.65 -5.06 -24.09
CA LYS A 326 -14.40 -5.82 -22.86
C LYS A 326 -12.94 -6.25 -22.71
N SER A 327 -12.37 -6.78 -23.79
CA SER A 327 -10.96 -7.18 -23.82
C SER A 327 -10.05 -5.96 -23.60
N LEU A 328 -10.44 -4.80 -24.14
CA LEU A 328 -9.75 -3.54 -23.89
C LEU A 328 -9.82 -3.11 -22.42
N ALA A 329 -11.01 -3.23 -21.80
CA ALA A 329 -11.20 -2.90 -20.40
C ALA A 329 -10.33 -3.79 -19.49
N GLU A 330 -10.31 -5.10 -19.75
CA GLU A 330 -9.43 -6.04 -19.04
C GLU A 330 -7.95 -5.71 -19.25
N CYS A 331 -7.52 -5.37 -20.47
CA CYS A 331 -6.12 -5.08 -20.73
C CYS A 331 -5.66 -3.75 -20.10
N LEU A 332 -6.48 -2.71 -20.16
CA LEU A 332 -6.09 -1.38 -19.67
C LEU A 332 -6.33 -1.18 -18.17
N PHE A 333 -7.38 -1.80 -17.63
CA PHE A 333 -7.87 -1.56 -16.28
C PHE A 333 -7.94 -2.84 -15.42
N ASP A 334 -7.46 -3.97 -15.94
CA ASP A 334 -7.36 -5.25 -15.23
C ASP A 334 -8.70 -5.88 -14.79
N ASP A 335 -9.82 -5.28 -15.20
CA ASP A 335 -11.18 -5.78 -14.99
C ASP A 335 -12.07 -5.53 -16.21
N GLU A 336 -12.69 -6.59 -16.74
CA GLU A 336 -13.63 -6.50 -17.86
C GLU A 336 -14.97 -5.84 -17.47
N HIS A 337 -15.27 -5.76 -16.17
CA HIS A 337 -16.46 -5.09 -15.64
C HIS A 337 -16.26 -3.59 -15.48
N ASN A 338 -15.04 -3.08 -15.66
CA ASN A 338 -14.73 -1.65 -15.66
C ASN A 338 -15.19 -0.98 -16.97
N ILE A 339 -16.49 -1.10 -17.24
CA ILE A 339 -17.19 -0.61 -18.43
C ILE A 339 -18.48 0.06 -17.99
N VAL A 340 -18.61 1.33 -18.32
CA VAL A 340 -19.88 2.04 -18.23
C VAL A 340 -20.65 1.82 -19.53
N ARG A 341 -21.69 0.98 -19.48
CA ARG A 341 -22.54 0.70 -20.64
C ARG A 341 -23.78 1.58 -20.61
N ILE A 342 -23.98 2.38 -21.66
CA ILE A 342 -25.16 3.23 -21.81
C ILE A 342 -25.92 2.79 -23.07
N ASP A 343 -27.18 2.39 -22.90
CA ASP A 343 -28.07 2.06 -24.02
C ASP A 343 -28.69 3.34 -24.58
N MET A 344 -28.23 3.78 -25.75
CA MET A 344 -28.73 5.00 -26.41
C MET A 344 -30.21 4.93 -26.78
N THR A 345 -30.81 3.74 -26.82
CA THR A 345 -32.26 3.58 -27.05
C THR A 345 -33.08 4.23 -25.92
N GLU A 346 -32.53 4.28 -24.71
CA GLU A 346 -33.16 4.93 -23.54
C GLU A 346 -33.08 6.47 -23.60
N TYR A 347 -32.24 7.01 -24.48
CA TYR A 347 -31.92 8.44 -24.57
C TYR A 347 -32.45 9.12 -25.84
N MET A 348 -33.46 8.53 -26.50
CA MET A 348 -34.05 9.12 -27.71
C MET A 348 -34.83 10.42 -27.45
N GLU A 349 -35.39 10.59 -26.27
CA GLU A 349 -36.17 11.78 -25.90
C GLU A 349 -35.28 12.90 -25.35
N LYS A 350 -35.62 14.16 -25.66
CA LYS A 350 -34.85 15.33 -25.21
C LYS A 350 -34.64 15.40 -23.70
N PHE A 351 -35.62 14.93 -22.92
CA PHE A 351 -35.56 14.97 -21.45
C PHE A 351 -34.77 13.81 -20.84
N SER A 352 -34.54 12.71 -21.58
CA SER A 352 -33.77 11.57 -21.10
C SER A 352 -32.29 11.94 -20.88
N VAL A 353 -31.77 12.92 -21.62
CA VAL A 353 -30.39 13.42 -21.47
C VAL A 353 -30.11 13.91 -20.05
N SER A 354 -31.10 14.53 -19.38
CA SER A 354 -30.97 15.01 -18.00
C SER A 354 -30.67 13.88 -17.00
N ARG A 355 -30.95 12.61 -17.34
CA ARG A 355 -30.58 11.45 -16.51
C ARG A 355 -29.07 11.15 -16.56
N LEU A 356 -28.38 11.57 -17.63
CA LEU A 356 -26.96 11.32 -17.85
C LEU A 356 -26.08 12.46 -17.34
N ILE A 357 -26.54 13.71 -17.48
CA ILE A 357 -25.79 14.91 -17.06
C ILE A 357 -26.28 15.53 -15.74
N GLY A 358 -27.41 15.06 -15.20
CA GLY A 358 -28.09 15.67 -14.06
C GLY A 358 -29.11 16.73 -14.45
N ALA A 359 -29.83 17.27 -13.46
CA ALA A 359 -30.82 18.32 -13.70
C ALA A 359 -30.13 19.60 -14.20
N PRO A 360 -30.74 20.33 -15.16
CA PRO A 360 -30.19 21.59 -15.63
C PRO A 360 -30.03 22.58 -14.47
N PRO A 361 -29.02 23.48 -14.50
CA PRO A 361 -28.86 24.51 -13.47
C PRO A 361 -30.16 25.30 -13.26
N GLY A 362 -30.75 25.20 -12.07
CA GLY A 362 -31.97 25.92 -11.69
C GLY A 362 -33.26 25.08 -11.61
N TYR A 363 -33.23 23.79 -11.92
CA TYR A 363 -34.32 22.84 -11.62
C TYR A 363 -33.82 21.83 -10.59
N VAL A 364 -34.48 21.75 -9.42
CA VAL A 364 -34.24 20.73 -8.38
C VAL A 364 -35.19 19.55 -8.59
#